data_AF-A0A2I4EJ02-F1
#
_entry.id   AF-A0A2I4EJ02-F1
#
_cell.length_a   1.000
_cell.length_b   1.000
_cell.length_c   1.000
_cell.angle_alpha   90.00
_cell.angle_beta   90.00
_cell.angle_gamma   90.00
#
_symmetry.space_group_name_H-M   'P 1'
#
loop_
_entity.id
_entity.type
_entity.pdbx_description
1 polymer ?
#
loop_
_entity_poly.entity_id
_entity_poly.type
_entity_poly.pdbx_seq_one_letter_code
_entity_poly.pdbx_strand_id
1 'polypeptide(L)'
;MKGGASSYGYAAKRRWRGLVIGVLGLVILSMLVPLVFLLGLHNGFRSAGYASEQQRPTSESRIGYDKYEVRDAWNESEDVLRNFTNKAKNKTFGRGSKHDSQATEVPPRSITQSPPIRNQNTNVGAAVGLPLYAKDVVDDIGKLCEFKFGSYCHWRQEHREEMKDTMVKKLKDQLFVARAFYPSIAKLPRQDKLSRELKLNIQELERVLSESTTDVDLPPQIAKKLQRMEAAIAKAKLFHVECNNVDKKLRQIYDMTEDEANFHMKQSAFLYQLAVQTMPKSLHCLSMRLTVEYFRSPPNDMKLSMAEKSTDPMLHHYVIFSNNVLASSVVINSTVMHSKESVNQAFHVLTDEQNYFAMKLWFLRNTYKEATVQVLNIESLKLDNHSKATLLHLSLPEEFRVSFHSVDSPLMAPIRTEYMSIFSHSHYLLPKIFQNLNKVVVLDDDVVVQQDLSALWSLDMGGKVNAAVQFCSLRLDQLKKYLGENSYNKNSCAWMSGLNVIDLARWRDLNLTETFQRLAQEMTTREESVEAVALRASLLSFEGLIYAIDGAWILSGLGHDYGIDIEAISKAAILHYNGNMKPWLELGIPKYKHYWKKFLSREDQFLSECNVNS
;
A
#
# COMPACT_ATOMS: atom_id res chain seq x y z
N MET A 1 -50.99 71.29 9.79
CA MET A 1 -51.77 70.15 10.34
C MET A 1 -51.01 68.85 10.11
N LYS A 2 -51.28 67.78 10.87
CA LYS A 2 -50.68 66.44 10.70
C LYS A 2 -51.76 65.41 10.33
N GLY A 3 -51.36 64.32 9.68
CA GLY A 3 -52.14 63.07 9.60
C GLY A 3 -52.46 62.63 8.18
N GLY A 4 -51.93 61.47 7.77
CA GLY A 4 -52.15 60.89 6.44
C GLY A 4 -51.23 59.70 6.19
N ALA A 5 -51.56 58.54 6.77
CA ALA A 5 -50.83 57.29 6.58
C ALA A 5 -51.79 56.21 6.07
N SER A 6 -51.46 55.59 4.94
CA SER A 6 -52.23 54.49 4.35
C SER A 6 -51.67 53.14 4.77
N SER A 7 -52.54 52.24 5.22
CA SER A 7 -52.19 50.87 5.61
C SER A 7 -52.58 49.90 4.50
N TYR A 8 -51.64 49.07 4.05
CA TYR A 8 -51.91 47.80 3.39
C TYR A 8 -50.88 46.76 3.84
N GLY A 9 -51.36 45.61 4.31
CA GLY A 9 -50.55 44.50 4.79
C GLY A 9 -51.23 43.15 4.57
N TYR A 10 -50.51 42.07 4.90
CA TYR A 10 -50.95 40.66 4.79
C TYR A 10 -51.05 40.04 3.38
N ALA A 11 -49.90 39.92 2.69
CA ALA A 11 -49.73 38.97 1.57
C ALA A 11 -48.60 37.93 1.77
N ALA A 12 -47.61 38.19 2.64
CA ALA A 12 -46.36 37.42 2.67
C ALA A 12 -46.44 36.01 3.30
N LYS A 13 -47.33 35.77 4.28
CA LYS A 13 -47.24 34.62 5.20
C LYS A 13 -47.55 33.24 4.59
N ARG A 14 -48.22 33.16 3.43
CA ARG A 14 -48.52 31.86 2.76
C ARG A 14 -47.33 31.33 1.93
N ARG A 15 -46.58 32.20 1.25
CA ARG A 15 -45.54 31.79 0.27
C ARG A 15 -44.35 31.06 0.91
N TRP A 16 -44.00 31.40 2.15
CA TRP A 16 -42.93 30.73 2.90
C TRP A 16 -43.28 29.28 3.32
N ARG A 17 -44.54 28.99 3.67
CA ARG A 17 -44.93 27.62 4.07
C ARG A 17 -44.75 26.61 2.93
N GLY A 18 -45.08 26.99 1.69
CA GLY A 18 -44.87 26.13 0.52
C GLY A 18 -43.40 25.78 0.28
N LEU A 19 -42.49 26.76 0.41
CA LEU A 19 -41.05 26.54 0.28
C LEU A 19 -40.49 25.63 1.39
N VAL A 20 -40.88 25.85 2.65
CA VAL A 20 -40.45 24.99 3.78
C VAL A 20 -40.94 23.55 3.62
N ILE A 21 -42.18 23.35 3.15
CA ILE A 21 -42.72 22.00 2.86
C ILE A 21 -41.99 21.35 1.68
N GLY A 22 -41.68 22.11 0.62
CA GLY A 22 -40.91 21.61 -0.52
C GLY A 22 -39.49 21.18 -0.17
N VAL A 23 -38.79 21.96 0.68
CA VAL A 23 -37.45 21.61 1.18
C VAL A 23 -37.51 20.37 2.08
N LEU A 24 -38.50 20.26 2.98
CA LEU A 24 -38.72 19.05 3.78
C LEU A 24 -38.97 17.81 2.91
N GLY A 25 -39.80 17.93 1.86
CA GLY A 25 -40.05 16.84 0.92
C GLY A 25 -38.79 16.41 0.16
N LEU A 26 -37.96 17.36 -0.28
CA LEU A 26 -36.67 17.06 -0.93
C LEU A 26 -35.67 16.40 0.02
N VAL A 27 -35.55 16.88 1.27
CA VAL A 27 -34.67 16.26 2.28
C VAL A 27 -35.11 14.82 2.58
N ILE A 28 -36.41 14.60 2.77
CA ILE A 28 -36.99 13.26 2.99
C ILE A 28 -36.71 12.34 1.79
N LEU A 29 -36.93 12.79 0.55
CA LEU A 29 -36.59 12.03 -0.65
C LEU A 29 -35.08 11.73 -0.75
N SER A 30 -34.22 12.71 -0.45
CA SER A 30 -32.76 12.55 -0.53
C SER A 30 -32.18 11.57 0.51
N MET A 31 -32.91 11.27 1.59
CA MET A 31 -32.54 10.25 2.56
C MET A 31 -33.24 8.90 2.31
N LEU A 32 -34.50 8.92 1.88
CA LEU A 32 -35.24 7.69 1.56
C LEU A 32 -34.70 6.96 0.32
N VAL A 33 -34.25 7.67 -0.72
CA VAL A 33 -33.70 7.02 -1.93
C VAL A 33 -32.44 6.21 -1.63
N PRO A 34 -31.41 6.74 -0.92
CA PRO A 34 -30.29 5.92 -0.44
C PRO A 34 -30.71 4.79 0.50
N LEU A 35 -31.65 5.00 1.43
CA LEU A 35 -32.12 3.93 2.32
C LEU A 35 -32.80 2.78 1.55
N VAL A 36 -33.63 3.08 0.53
CA VAL A 36 -34.25 2.06 -0.33
C VAL A 36 -33.22 1.27 -1.13
N PHE A 37 -32.10 1.90 -1.49
CA PHE A 37 -30.98 1.24 -2.17
C PHE A 37 -30.17 0.35 -1.20
N LEU A 38 -29.81 0.88 -0.02
CA LEU A 38 -29.02 0.18 1.00
C LEU A 38 -29.77 -0.97 1.69
N LEU A 39 -31.08 -0.84 1.87
CA LEU A 39 -31.94 -1.89 2.44
C LEU A 39 -32.41 -2.93 1.40
N GLY A 40 -31.92 -2.87 0.16
CA GLY A 40 -32.28 -3.82 -0.91
C GLY A 40 -33.74 -3.75 -1.39
N LEU A 41 -34.50 -2.73 -0.98
CA LEU A 41 -35.93 -2.57 -1.26
C LEU A 41 -36.25 -2.24 -2.73
N HIS A 42 -35.23 -2.08 -3.59
CA HIS A 42 -35.40 -1.71 -5.00
C HIS A 42 -35.93 -2.83 -5.93
N ASN A 43 -36.16 -4.05 -5.40
CA ASN A 43 -36.67 -5.24 -6.12
C ASN A 43 -38.11 -5.11 -6.69
N GLY A 44 -38.65 -3.89 -6.82
CA GLY A 44 -39.98 -3.59 -7.33
C GLY A 44 -40.06 -3.33 -8.84
N PHE A 45 -38.96 -2.98 -9.52
CA PHE A 45 -38.96 -2.78 -10.97
C PHE A 45 -38.83 -4.10 -11.73
N ARG A 46 -39.91 -4.89 -11.72
CA ARG A 46 -40.06 -6.04 -12.62
C ARG A 46 -40.21 -5.57 -14.07
N SER A 47 -39.30 -6.02 -14.93
CA SER A 47 -39.65 -6.22 -16.34
C SER A 47 -40.78 -7.27 -16.44
N ALA A 48 -41.61 -7.21 -17.47
CA ALA A 48 -42.82 -8.01 -17.55
C ALA A 48 -42.53 -9.53 -17.65
N GLY A 49 -42.93 -10.31 -16.63
CA GLY A 49 -42.73 -11.77 -16.63
C GLY A 49 -43.12 -12.49 -15.33
N TYR A 50 -44.39 -12.89 -15.23
CA TYR A 50 -44.96 -14.01 -14.41
C TYR A 50 -44.76 -14.09 -12.87
N ALA A 51 -45.65 -14.87 -12.22
CA ALA A 51 -45.73 -15.15 -10.77
C ALA A 51 -44.72 -16.25 -10.34
N SER A 52 -44.57 -16.68 -9.08
CA SER A 52 -45.36 -16.61 -7.82
C SER A 52 -44.37 -16.64 -6.64
N GLU A 53 -44.35 -15.70 -5.70
CA GLU A 53 -45.17 -15.61 -4.46
C GLU A 53 -45.05 -16.81 -3.49
N GLN A 54 -44.34 -16.59 -2.37
CA GLN A 54 -44.66 -17.06 -1.01
C GLN A 54 -43.93 -16.19 0.05
N GLN A 55 -44.41 -16.16 1.30
CA GLN A 55 -43.98 -15.22 2.37
C GLN A 55 -43.81 -15.90 3.74
N ARG A 56 -43.21 -15.13 4.68
CA ARG A 56 -43.27 -15.18 6.17
C ARG A 56 -42.12 -15.89 6.91
N PRO A 57 -41.81 -15.51 8.18
CA PRO A 57 -42.00 -14.21 8.83
C PRO A 57 -40.75 -13.69 9.58
N THR A 58 -40.85 -12.46 10.10
CA THR A 58 -39.84 -11.74 10.90
C THR A 58 -39.77 -12.19 12.37
N SER A 59 -38.61 -11.99 13.00
CA SER A 59 -38.48 -11.74 14.44
C SER A 59 -37.83 -10.37 14.68
N GLU A 60 -38.47 -9.49 15.46
CA GLU A 60 -37.88 -8.22 15.89
C GLU A 60 -36.96 -8.42 17.10
N SER A 61 -35.86 -7.67 17.17
CA SER A 61 -35.31 -7.22 18.44
C SER A 61 -34.95 -5.73 18.33
N ARG A 62 -35.32 -4.95 19.35
CA ARG A 62 -35.12 -3.49 19.37
C ARG A 62 -33.87 -3.15 20.16
N ILE A 63 -33.00 -2.31 19.60
CA ILE A 63 -31.97 -1.58 20.33
C ILE A 63 -32.20 -0.08 20.04
N GLY A 64 -31.96 0.76 21.06
CA GLY A 64 -32.36 2.18 21.04
C GLY A 64 -31.46 3.08 20.20
N TYR A 65 -32.04 4.17 19.70
CA TYR A 65 -31.28 5.29 19.14
C TYR A 65 -30.63 6.09 20.28
N ASP A 66 -29.33 6.36 20.16
CA ASP A 66 -28.63 7.35 20.99
C ASP A 66 -27.76 8.28 20.13
N LYS A 67 -27.46 9.47 20.64
CA LYS A 67 -27.38 10.69 19.79
C LYS A 67 -25.95 11.23 19.59
N TYR A 68 -25.06 10.44 18.96
CA TYR A 68 -23.63 10.80 18.82
C TYR A 68 -22.97 10.66 17.42
N GLU A 69 -23.67 10.11 16.41
CA GLU A 69 -23.11 9.62 15.13
C GLU A 69 -22.22 10.56 14.28
N VAL A 70 -22.20 11.88 14.51
CA VAL A 70 -21.35 12.81 13.74
C VAL A 70 -19.89 12.84 14.22
N ARG A 71 -19.59 12.31 15.41
CA ARG A 71 -18.23 12.26 15.96
C ARG A 71 -17.56 10.89 15.79
N ASP A 72 -18.35 9.82 15.89
CA ASP A 72 -17.81 8.46 15.92
C ASP A 72 -17.39 7.95 14.54
N ALA A 73 -18.05 8.35 13.45
CA ALA A 73 -17.58 8.06 12.09
C ALA A 73 -16.19 8.69 11.77
N TRP A 74 -15.78 9.73 12.50
CA TRP A 74 -14.44 10.32 12.36
C TRP A 74 -13.42 9.66 13.30
N ASN A 75 -13.81 9.23 14.50
CA ASN A 75 -12.99 8.34 15.32
C ASN A 75 -12.72 7.03 14.56
N GLU A 76 -13.74 6.45 13.93
CA GLU A 76 -13.65 5.23 13.12
C GLU A 76 -12.79 5.44 11.87
N SER A 77 -12.89 6.60 11.19
CA SER A 77 -12.00 6.95 10.07
C SER A 77 -10.54 7.17 10.52
N GLU A 78 -10.30 7.84 11.65
CA GLU A 78 -8.95 7.98 12.22
C GLU A 78 -8.40 6.63 12.70
N ASP A 79 -9.19 5.78 13.37
CA ASP A 79 -8.72 4.48 13.84
C ASP A 79 -8.58 3.48 12.67
N VAL A 80 -9.35 3.58 11.58
CA VAL A 80 -9.06 2.89 10.32
C VAL A 80 -7.75 3.39 9.73
N LEU A 81 -7.55 4.70 9.59
CA LEU A 81 -6.30 5.29 9.07
C LEU A 81 -5.09 4.88 9.95
N ARG A 82 -5.28 4.81 11.27
CA ARG A 82 -4.29 4.43 12.28
C ARG A 82 -4.02 2.94 12.27
N ASN A 83 -5.02 2.09 12.07
CA ASN A 83 -4.88 0.64 11.92
C ASN A 83 -4.17 0.29 10.60
N PHE A 84 -4.51 0.95 9.49
CA PHE A 84 -3.75 0.84 8.23
C PHE A 84 -2.33 1.41 8.38
N THR A 85 -2.15 2.52 9.08
CA THR A 85 -0.81 3.07 9.39
C THR A 85 -0.01 2.09 10.28
N ASN A 86 -0.64 1.40 11.21
CA ASN A 86 0.00 0.39 12.06
C ASN A 86 0.34 -0.87 11.26
N LYS A 87 -0.54 -1.36 10.39
CA LYS A 87 -0.24 -2.45 9.44
C LYS A 87 0.91 -2.09 8.49
N ALA A 88 0.96 -0.85 8.01
CA ALA A 88 2.08 -0.33 7.22
C ALA A 88 3.38 -0.24 8.04
N LYS A 89 3.34 0.20 9.30
CA LYS A 89 4.48 0.18 10.23
C LYS A 89 4.99 -1.25 10.50
N ASN A 90 4.09 -2.21 10.71
CA ASN A 90 4.44 -3.62 10.96
C ASN A 90 5.20 -4.21 9.76
N LYS A 91 4.81 -3.85 8.53
CA LYS A 91 5.52 -4.19 7.29
C LYS A 91 6.77 -3.32 7.01
N THR A 92 7.18 -2.43 7.92
CA THR A 92 8.31 -1.50 7.72
C THR A 92 9.46 -1.75 8.71
N PHE A 93 10.68 -1.87 8.17
CA PHE A 93 11.91 -1.94 8.96
C PHE A 93 12.58 -0.59 8.94
N GLY A 94 12.98 -0.09 10.11
CA GLY A 94 13.59 1.22 10.24
C GLY A 94 14.21 1.45 11.61
N ARG A 95 15.28 2.25 11.66
CA ARG A 95 16.07 2.50 12.89
C ARG A 95 15.40 3.54 13.79
N GLY A 96 14.26 3.18 14.39
CA GLY A 96 13.62 3.99 15.44
C GLY A 96 14.52 4.13 16.67
N SER A 97 14.45 5.31 17.33
CA SER A 97 15.27 5.64 18.49
C SER A 97 14.98 4.76 19.72
N LYS A 98 15.88 4.78 20.70
CA LYS A 98 15.68 4.15 22.00
C LYS A 98 14.52 4.83 22.75
N HIS A 99 13.66 4.03 23.38
CA HIS A 99 12.90 4.47 24.54
C HIS A 99 13.65 4.06 25.80
N ASP A 100 13.84 5.00 26.73
CA ASP A 100 14.47 4.71 28.02
C ASP A 100 13.46 4.07 28.98
N SER A 101 13.81 2.91 29.53
CA SER A 101 13.10 2.30 30.65
C SER A 101 13.63 2.85 31.97
N GLN A 102 12.75 3.27 32.87
CA GLN A 102 13.16 3.72 34.21
C GLN A 102 13.81 2.57 34.99
N ALA A 103 14.98 2.83 35.58
CA ALA A 103 15.64 1.97 36.55
C ALA A 103 15.95 2.79 37.81
N THR A 104 15.58 2.30 38.98
CA THR A 104 15.64 3.02 40.26
C THR A 104 17.05 3.00 40.85
N GLU A 105 17.51 4.12 41.40
CA GLU A 105 18.83 4.24 42.04
C GLU A 105 18.91 3.53 43.41
N VAL A 106 20.07 2.91 43.70
CA VAL A 106 20.52 2.57 45.06
C VAL A 106 22.04 2.84 45.17
N PRO A 107 22.58 3.45 46.25
CA PRO A 107 23.97 3.97 46.26
C PRO A 107 25.06 2.93 46.63
N PRO A 108 26.37 3.27 46.41
CA PRO A 108 27.47 2.29 46.40
C PRO A 108 28.39 2.24 47.64
N ARG A 109 29.28 1.24 47.65
CA ARG A 109 30.57 1.16 48.38
C ARG A 109 31.63 0.64 47.39
N SER A 110 32.76 1.29 47.06
CA SER A 110 33.90 1.83 47.84
C SER A 110 34.88 0.76 48.36
N ILE A 111 36.22 0.82 48.22
CA ILE A 111 37.17 1.74 47.53
C ILE A 111 38.49 0.98 47.27
N THR A 112 39.10 1.14 46.10
CA THR A 112 40.56 1.22 45.79
C THR A 112 40.68 1.52 44.28
N GLN A 113 41.27 2.59 43.72
CA GLN A 113 42.32 3.54 44.12
C GLN A 113 43.73 2.91 44.29
N SER A 114 44.81 3.49 43.73
CA SER A 114 45.00 4.81 43.08
C SER A 114 46.04 4.80 41.92
N PRO A 115 46.22 5.89 41.12
CA PRO A 115 46.87 5.87 39.79
C PRO A 115 48.43 6.03 39.75
N PRO A 116 49.14 7.17 39.48
CA PRO A 116 48.76 8.56 39.18
C PRO A 116 49.50 9.31 38.02
N ILE A 117 48.75 9.94 37.09
CA ILE A 117 49.00 11.31 36.53
C ILE A 117 50.18 11.47 35.53
N ARG A 118 50.10 12.21 34.40
CA ARG A 118 49.83 13.67 34.20
C ARG A 118 49.40 13.91 32.73
N ASN A 119 48.29 14.57 32.32
CA ASN A 119 47.42 15.66 32.80
C ASN A 119 47.99 17.10 32.79
N GLN A 120 47.46 17.95 31.89
CA GLN A 120 46.89 19.29 32.17
C GLN A 120 46.18 19.81 30.88
N ASN A 121 44.86 20.10 30.85
CA ASN A 121 44.07 21.21 31.46
C ASN A 121 43.99 22.45 30.53
N THR A 122 42.91 23.22 30.37
CA THR A 122 41.51 23.24 30.91
C THR A 122 40.62 24.04 29.88
N ASN A 123 39.33 24.46 30.06
CA ASN A 123 38.46 24.65 31.23
C ASN A 123 36.93 24.60 30.92
N VAL A 124 36.16 24.19 31.92
CA VAL A 124 34.80 24.64 32.36
C VAL A 124 33.84 25.32 31.35
N GLY A 125 32.78 24.58 30.95
CA GLY A 125 31.49 24.57 31.67
C GLY A 125 30.50 25.74 31.50
N ALA A 126 29.38 25.47 30.82
CA ALA A 126 28.07 26.12 31.07
C ALA A 126 26.93 25.13 30.75
N ALA A 127 25.99 24.92 31.67
CA ALA A 127 24.78 24.16 31.41
C ALA A 127 23.67 25.11 30.93
N VAL A 128 23.19 24.92 29.69
CA VAL A 128 22.06 25.66 29.12
C VAL A 128 21.11 24.63 28.51
N GLY A 129 19.84 24.62 28.95
CA GLY A 129 18.85 23.68 28.43
C GLY A 129 18.55 23.96 26.96
N LEU A 130 18.54 22.91 26.13
CA LEU A 130 18.20 23.04 24.70
C LEU A 130 16.73 23.41 24.52
N PRO A 131 16.41 24.48 23.77
CA PRO A 131 15.04 24.73 23.33
C PRO A 131 14.58 23.66 22.32
N LEU A 132 13.31 23.28 22.38
CA LEU A 132 12.63 22.50 21.34
C LEU A 132 12.41 23.36 20.08
N TYR A 133 13.45 23.52 19.27
CA TYR A 133 13.37 24.05 17.90
C TYR A 133 14.41 23.36 17.00
N ALA A 134 14.08 22.16 16.53
CA ALA A 134 14.81 21.50 15.46
C ALA A 134 14.57 22.25 14.14
N LYS A 135 15.46 23.19 13.81
CA LYS A 135 15.58 23.76 12.47
C LYS A 135 16.39 22.82 11.58
N ASP A 136 15.85 21.64 11.32
CA ASP A 136 16.38 20.73 10.31
C ASP A 136 15.97 21.22 8.91
N VAL A 137 16.59 22.33 8.49
CA VAL A 137 16.53 22.82 7.11
C VAL A 137 17.58 22.06 6.29
N VAL A 138 17.27 20.78 6.09
CA VAL A 138 17.92 19.88 5.13
C VAL A 138 16.86 19.52 4.08
N ASP A 139 17.29 19.19 2.86
CA ASP A 139 16.43 19.08 1.67
C ASP A 139 15.63 17.75 1.63
N ASP A 140 14.85 17.49 2.68
CA ASP A 140 14.46 16.15 3.12
C ASP A 140 13.06 15.66 2.68
N ILE A 141 12.31 16.45 1.89
CA ILE A 141 10.95 16.08 1.45
C ILE A 141 10.94 14.74 0.69
N GLY A 142 12.03 14.41 -0.01
CA GLY A 142 12.21 13.10 -0.65
C GLY A 142 12.47 11.97 0.36
N LYS A 143 13.59 12.04 1.09
CA LYS A 143 14.08 10.96 1.97
C LYS A 143 13.12 10.64 3.12
N LEU A 144 12.58 11.67 3.78
CA LEU A 144 11.63 11.50 4.88
C LEU A 144 10.28 10.94 4.39
N CYS A 145 9.90 11.23 3.14
CA CYS A 145 8.75 10.60 2.51
C CYS A 145 9.02 9.11 2.29
N GLU A 146 10.11 8.76 1.60
CA GLU A 146 10.42 7.37 1.19
C GLU A 146 10.45 6.42 2.41
N PHE A 147 11.16 6.82 3.47
CA PHE A 147 11.19 6.07 4.73
C PHE A 147 9.80 5.82 5.36
N LYS A 148 8.88 6.77 5.20
CA LYS A 148 7.55 6.79 5.84
C LYS A 148 6.47 6.09 4.99
N PHE A 149 6.49 6.29 3.68
CA PHE A 149 5.44 5.89 2.75
C PHE A 149 5.92 5.00 1.57
N GLY A 150 7.22 4.78 1.40
CA GLY A 150 7.79 3.85 0.41
C GLY A 150 7.47 4.23 -1.02
N SER A 151 7.04 3.25 -1.82
CA SER A 151 6.69 3.41 -3.25
C SER A 151 5.77 4.60 -3.56
N TYR A 152 4.90 5.03 -2.62
CA TYR A 152 4.09 6.23 -2.76
C TYR A 152 4.92 7.47 -3.09
N CYS A 153 6.14 7.58 -2.59
CA CYS A 153 6.97 8.77 -2.75
C CYS A 153 7.61 8.87 -4.13
N HIS A 154 8.08 7.75 -4.68
CA HIS A 154 8.48 7.69 -6.09
C HIS A 154 7.26 7.92 -6.99
N TRP A 155 6.14 7.24 -6.73
CA TRP A 155 4.88 7.45 -7.46
C TRP A 155 4.45 8.93 -7.45
N ARG A 156 4.45 9.59 -6.29
CA ARG A 156 4.11 11.01 -6.11
C ARG A 156 5.04 11.96 -6.86
N GLN A 157 6.33 11.62 -6.98
CA GLN A 157 7.30 12.43 -7.73
C GLN A 157 7.04 12.31 -9.24
N GLU A 158 6.85 11.08 -9.72
CA GLU A 158 6.64 10.75 -11.13
C GLU A 158 5.27 11.19 -11.66
N HIS A 159 4.24 11.19 -10.80
CA HIS A 159 2.87 11.63 -11.10
C HIS A 159 2.59 13.05 -10.57
N ARG A 160 3.64 13.88 -10.39
CA ARG A 160 3.49 15.26 -9.93
C ARG A 160 3.01 16.17 -11.05
N GLU A 161 1.73 16.51 -11.05
CA GLU A 161 1.19 17.50 -11.98
C GLU A 161 1.75 18.92 -11.72
N GLU A 162 2.18 19.59 -12.79
CA GLU A 162 2.61 21.00 -12.75
C GLU A 162 1.39 21.94 -12.74
N MET A 163 0.89 22.22 -11.54
CA MET A 163 -0.19 23.20 -11.32
C MET A 163 0.21 24.59 -11.81
N LYS A 164 -0.56 25.12 -12.77
CA LYS A 164 -0.47 26.51 -13.25
C LYS A 164 -1.25 27.42 -12.31
N ASP A 165 -0.68 27.70 -11.15
CA ASP A 165 -1.32 28.32 -9.98
C ASP A 165 -0.56 29.56 -9.46
N THR A 166 0.21 30.24 -10.31
CA THR A 166 1.07 31.37 -9.93
C THR A 166 0.29 32.57 -9.39
N MET A 167 -0.86 32.89 -9.98
CA MET A 167 -1.77 33.94 -9.53
C MET A 167 -2.58 33.46 -8.31
N VAL A 168 -3.01 32.20 -8.28
CA VAL A 168 -3.64 31.56 -7.10
C VAL A 168 -2.73 31.63 -5.88
N LYS A 169 -1.43 31.31 -6.02
CA LYS A 169 -0.41 31.46 -4.97
C LYS A 169 -0.29 32.91 -4.50
N LYS A 170 -0.12 33.87 -5.43
CA LYS A 170 -0.05 35.30 -5.07
C LYS A 170 -1.31 35.79 -4.34
N LEU A 171 -2.50 35.30 -4.70
CA LEU A 171 -3.76 35.60 -4.03
C LEU A 171 -3.82 35.00 -2.61
N LYS A 172 -3.36 33.75 -2.42
CA LYS A 172 -3.21 33.11 -1.10
C LYS A 172 -2.24 33.91 -0.21
N ASP A 173 -1.08 34.32 -0.73
CA ASP A 173 -0.11 35.14 0.01
C ASP A 173 -0.70 36.45 0.51
N GLN A 174 -1.39 37.20 -0.36
CA GLN A 174 -2.05 38.45 0.06
C GLN A 174 -3.20 38.18 1.05
N LEU A 175 -3.95 37.09 0.88
CA LEU A 175 -4.98 36.70 1.85
C LEU A 175 -4.39 36.38 3.23
N PHE A 176 -3.26 35.67 3.31
CA PHE A 176 -2.57 35.38 4.57
C PHE A 176 -2.07 36.66 5.26
N VAL A 177 -1.45 37.57 4.51
CA VAL A 177 -1.03 38.89 5.04
C VAL A 177 -2.23 39.70 5.53
N ALA A 178 -3.32 39.76 4.76
CA ALA A 178 -4.54 40.47 5.15
C ALA A 178 -5.17 39.88 6.43
N ARG A 179 -5.29 38.55 6.52
CA ARG A 179 -5.75 37.82 7.71
C ARG A 179 -4.89 38.09 8.95
N ALA A 180 -3.59 38.31 8.79
CA ALA A 180 -2.69 38.63 9.89
C ALA A 180 -2.78 40.08 10.38
N PHE A 181 -2.94 41.05 9.47
CA PHE A 181 -3.07 42.47 9.85
C PHE A 181 -4.49 42.83 10.34
N TYR A 182 -5.54 42.21 9.81
CA TYR A 182 -6.94 42.55 10.11
C TYR A 182 -7.29 42.56 11.62
N PRO A 183 -6.91 41.57 12.46
CA PRO A 183 -7.21 41.59 13.89
C PRO A 183 -6.58 42.74 14.67
N SER A 184 -5.45 43.29 14.18
CA SER A 184 -4.80 44.47 14.77
C SER A 184 -5.47 45.76 14.32
N ILE A 185 -5.76 45.90 13.03
CA ILE A 185 -6.47 47.07 12.48
C ILE A 185 -7.89 47.18 13.02
N ALA A 186 -8.60 46.06 13.21
CA ALA A 186 -9.96 46.03 13.73
C ALA A 186 -10.08 46.47 15.21
N LYS A 187 -8.97 46.57 15.95
CA LYS A 187 -8.93 47.11 17.32
C LYS A 187 -8.72 48.63 17.37
N LEU A 188 -8.35 49.29 16.27
CA LEU A 188 -8.02 50.72 16.25
C LEU A 188 -9.30 51.58 16.16
N PRO A 189 -9.68 52.37 17.20
CA PRO A 189 -11.01 53.02 17.30
C PRO A 189 -11.32 54.12 16.27
N ARG A 190 -10.45 54.35 15.28
CA ARG A 190 -10.64 55.31 14.19
C ARG A 190 -10.48 54.67 12.80
N GLN A 191 -10.36 53.34 12.70
CA GLN A 191 -10.07 52.63 11.45
C GLN A 191 -11.19 51.70 10.98
N ASP A 192 -12.44 51.90 11.44
CA ASP A 192 -13.63 51.14 11.01
C ASP A 192 -13.80 51.06 9.49
N LYS A 193 -13.34 52.08 8.74
CA LYS A 193 -13.37 52.08 7.27
C LYS A 193 -12.38 51.07 6.69
N LEU A 194 -11.13 51.07 7.17
CA LEU A 194 -10.08 50.15 6.72
C LEU A 194 -10.32 48.72 7.23
N SER A 195 -10.83 48.56 8.45
CA SER A 195 -11.27 47.27 9.00
C SER A 195 -12.35 46.62 8.12
N ARG A 196 -13.36 47.40 7.70
CA ARG A 196 -14.38 46.94 6.74
C ARG A 196 -13.80 46.68 5.34
N GLU A 197 -12.90 47.52 4.84
CA GLU A 197 -12.22 47.34 3.55
C GLU A 197 -11.43 46.02 3.52
N LEU A 198 -10.60 45.76 4.54
CA LEU A 198 -9.87 44.50 4.70
C LEU A 198 -10.82 43.30 4.82
N LYS A 199 -11.86 43.38 5.67
CA LYS A 199 -12.81 42.27 5.85
C LYS A 199 -13.50 41.89 4.53
N LEU A 200 -13.96 42.89 3.77
CA LEU A 200 -14.62 42.64 2.48
C LEU A 200 -13.64 42.04 1.45
N ASN A 201 -12.42 42.55 1.36
CA ASN A 201 -11.41 41.99 0.47
C ASN A 201 -11.01 40.55 0.87
N ILE A 202 -10.92 40.26 2.17
CA ILE A 202 -10.66 38.92 2.72
C ILE A 202 -11.77 37.96 2.27
N GLN A 203 -13.04 38.29 2.56
CA GLN A 203 -14.18 37.44 2.18
C GLN A 203 -14.35 37.31 0.66
N GLU A 204 -14.00 38.35 -0.12
CA GLU A 204 -14.03 38.32 -1.58
C GLU A 204 -12.95 37.42 -2.19
N LEU A 205 -11.74 37.35 -1.60
CA LEU A 205 -10.70 36.42 -2.03
C LEU A 205 -10.91 35.00 -1.51
N GLU A 206 -11.39 34.83 -0.28
CA GLU A 206 -11.76 33.52 0.29
C GLU A 206 -12.77 32.79 -0.61
N ARG A 207 -13.81 33.49 -1.09
CA ARG A 207 -14.82 32.90 -1.96
C ARG A 207 -14.31 32.57 -3.37
N VAL A 208 -13.28 33.26 -3.86
CA VAL A 208 -12.62 32.88 -5.13
C VAL A 208 -11.73 31.66 -4.90
N LEU A 209 -10.95 31.63 -3.83
CA LEU A 209 -10.02 30.54 -3.53
C LEU A 209 -10.71 29.26 -3.04
N SER A 210 -12.02 29.29 -2.74
CA SER A 210 -12.86 28.10 -2.57
C SER A 210 -13.45 27.55 -3.87
N GLU A 211 -13.39 28.32 -4.97
CA GLU A 211 -13.95 27.97 -6.29
C GLU A 211 -12.84 27.71 -7.34
N SER A 212 -11.64 28.27 -7.15
CA SER A 212 -10.50 28.23 -8.10
C SER A 212 -9.28 27.49 -7.54
N THR A 213 -8.77 26.48 -8.24
CA THR A 213 -7.53 25.75 -7.86
C THR A 213 -6.32 26.13 -8.75
N THR A 214 -6.55 26.48 -10.00
CA THR A 214 -5.55 26.96 -10.97
C THR A 214 -5.81 28.42 -11.38
N ASP A 215 -4.85 29.02 -12.07
CA ASP A 215 -4.96 30.37 -12.63
C ASP A 215 -6.02 30.48 -13.74
N VAL A 216 -6.41 29.36 -14.34
CA VAL A 216 -7.45 29.28 -15.39
C VAL A 216 -8.85 29.39 -14.80
N ASP A 217 -9.04 28.92 -13.56
CA ASP A 217 -10.33 28.95 -12.84
C ASP A 217 -10.65 30.32 -12.24
N LEU A 218 -9.73 31.29 -12.35
CA LEU A 218 -9.88 32.61 -11.74
C LEU A 218 -10.83 33.52 -12.54
N PRO A 219 -11.71 34.29 -11.87
CA PRO A 219 -12.68 35.14 -12.56
C PRO A 219 -11.98 36.30 -13.31
N PRO A 220 -12.46 36.74 -14.50
CA PRO A 220 -11.77 37.73 -15.35
C PRO A 220 -11.44 39.10 -14.73
N GLN A 221 -11.99 39.44 -13.56
CA GLN A 221 -11.69 40.67 -12.82
C GLN A 221 -10.71 40.48 -11.64
N ILE A 222 -10.10 39.30 -11.50
CA ILE A 222 -9.26 38.94 -10.34
C ILE A 222 -8.09 39.89 -10.11
N ALA A 223 -7.44 40.40 -11.17
CA ALA A 223 -6.37 41.37 -11.04
C ALA A 223 -6.82 42.68 -10.34
N LYS A 224 -8.07 43.11 -10.58
CA LYS A 224 -8.65 44.29 -9.90
C LYS A 224 -8.97 44.00 -8.42
N LYS A 225 -9.34 42.77 -8.07
CA LYS A 225 -9.54 42.33 -6.67
C LYS A 225 -8.20 42.25 -5.93
N LEU A 226 -7.17 41.67 -6.56
CA LEU A 226 -5.80 41.63 -6.02
C LEU A 226 -5.27 43.04 -5.76
N GLN A 227 -5.37 43.96 -6.72
CA GLN A 227 -4.90 45.34 -6.56
C GLN A 227 -5.60 46.07 -5.39
N ARG A 228 -6.90 45.83 -5.16
CA ARG A 228 -7.61 46.35 -3.98
C ARG A 228 -7.07 45.75 -2.67
N MET A 229 -6.78 44.45 -2.66
CA MET A 229 -6.21 43.77 -1.51
C MET A 229 -4.81 44.30 -1.19
N GLU A 230 -3.92 44.38 -2.18
CA GLU A 230 -2.57 44.94 -2.06
C GLU A 230 -2.62 46.39 -1.54
N ALA A 231 -3.53 47.22 -2.04
CA ALA A 231 -3.73 48.59 -1.56
C ALA A 231 -4.26 48.65 -0.11
N ALA A 232 -5.17 47.75 0.28
CA ALA A 232 -5.66 47.67 1.66
C ALA A 232 -4.58 47.19 2.64
N ILE A 233 -3.75 46.23 2.23
CA ILE A 233 -2.57 45.76 2.98
C ILE A 233 -1.53 46.88 3.10
N ALA A 234 -1.27 47.63 2.03
CA ALA A 234 -0.35 48.78 2.06
C ALA A 234 -0.82 49.84 3.07
N LYS A 235 -2.11 50.20 3.07
CA LYS A 235 -2.71 51.07 4.10
C LYS A 235 -2.53 50.49 5.50
N ALA A 236 -2.78 49.20 5.70
CA ALA A 236 -2.66 48.54 7.00
C ALA A 236 -1.24 48.60 7.57
N LYS A 237 -0.22 48.44 6.71
CA LYS A 237 1.21 48.51 7.07
C LYS A 237 1.68 49.91 7.50
N LEU A 238 0.92 50.98 7.23
CA LEU A 238 1.24 52.34 7.68
C LEU A 238 0.85 52.62 9.14
N PHE A 239 0.06 51.74 9.77
CA PHE A 239 -0.35 51.89 11.17
C PHE A 239 0.63 51.17 12.10
N HIS A 240 0.93 51.80 13.24
CA HIS A 240 1.72 51.18 14.29
C HIS A 240 0.90 50.08 14.98
N VAL A 241 1.00 48.86 14.44
CA VAL A 241 0.44 47.64 15.01
C VAL A 241 1.51 46.89 15.81
N GLU A 242 1.12 46.28 16.92
CA GLU A 242 2.00 45.40 17.69
C GLU A 242 2.47 44.23 16.80
N CYS A 243 3.75 44.23 16.42
CA CYS A 243 4.31 43.22 15.52
C CYS A 243 4.11 41.80 16.05
N ASN A 244 4.17 41.61 17.37
CA ASN A 244 3.92 40.33 18.05
C ASN A 244 2.52 39.75 17.75
N ASN A 245 1.49 40.59 17.56
CA ASN A 245 0.15 40.09 17.20
C ASN A 245 0.07 39.64 15.74
N VAL A 246 0.81 40.31 14.85
CA VAL A 246 0.85 39.97 13.41
C VAL A 246 1.72 38.73 13.19
N ASP A 247 2.90 38.65 13.81
CA ASP A 247 3.77 37.46 13.84
C ASP A 247 3.01 36.24 14.40
N LYS A 248 2.37 36.36 15.57
CA LYS A 248 1.56 35.28 16.15
C LYS A 248 0.42 34.84 15.23
N LYS A 249 -0.15 35.75 14.43
CA LYS A 249 -1.17 35.40 13.44
C LYS A 249 -0.61 34.76 12.18
N LEU A 250 0.57 35.17 11.71
CA LEU A 250 1.27 34.51 10.60
C LEU A 250 1.71 33.10 10.99
N ARG A 251 2.22 32.88 12.20
CA ARG A 251 2.51 31.53 12.74
C ARG A 251 1.26 30.67 12.74
N GLN A 252 0.16 31.13 13.35
CA GLN A 252 -1.10 30.37 13.36
C GLN A 252 -1.63 30.03 11.96
N ILE A 253 -1.38 30.86 10.94
CA ILE A 253 -1.74 30.55 9.55
C ILE A 253 -0.78 29.50 8.97
N TYR A 254 0.53 29.67 9.17
CA TYR A 254 1.56 28.72 8.77
C TYR A 254 1.29 27.33 9.35
N ASP A 255 1.12 27.23 10.67
CA ASP A 255 0.86 26.00 11.42
C ASP A 255 -0.37 25.27 10.83
N MET A 256 -1.47 26.00 10.61
CA MET A 256 -2.69 25.46 9.98
C MET A 256 -2.48 24.97 8.55
N THR A 257 -1.69 25.68 7.73
CA THR A 257 -1.40 25.24 6.35
C THR A 257 -0.43 24.06 6.29
N GLU A 258 0.47 23.93 7.27
CA GLU A 258 1.32 22.74 7.41
C GLU A 258 0.50 21.53 7.85
N ASP A 259 -0.45 21.69 8.77
CA ASP A 259 -1.40 20.63 9.16
C ASP A 259 -2.29 20.20 7.98
N GLU A 260 -2.83 21.15 7.20
CA GLU A 260 -3.65 20.88 6.00
C GLU A 260 -2.85 20.10 4.93
N ALA A 261 -1.61 20.52 4.66
CA ALA A 261 -0.72 19.81 3.74
C ALA A 261 -0.34 18.41 4.26
N ASN A 262 -0.08 18.26 5.56
CA ASN A 262 0.18 16.96 6.19
C ASN A 262 -1.05 16.04 6.19
N PHE A 263 -2.26 16.59 6.35
CA PHE A 263 -3.52 15.84 6.23
C PHE A 263 -3.69 15.26 4.83
N HIS A 264 -3.62 16.10 3.79
CA HIS A 264 -3.76 15.63 2.41
C HIS A 264 -2.63 14.67 2.00
N MET A 265 -1.39 14.88 2.46
CA MET A 265 -0.31 13.90 2.22
C MET A 265 -0.60 12.53 2.83
N LYS A 266 -1.14 12.46 4.07
CA LYS A 266 -1.59 11.19 4.68
C LYS A 266 -2.74 10.57 3.87
N GLN A 267 -3.70 11.38 3.44
CA GLN A 267 -4.86 10.95 2.66
C GLN A 267 -4.45 10.35 1.29
N SER A 268 -3.56 11.02 0.56
CA SER A 268 -3.01 10.51 -0.71
C SER A 268 -2.20 9.23 -0.51
N ALA A 269 -1.39 9.13 0.54
CA ALA A 269 -0.65 7.90 0.86
C ALA A 269 -1.58 6.73 1.24
N PHE A 270 -2.69 7.00 1.93
CA PHE A 270 -3.73 6.00 2.22
C PHE A 270 -4.46 5.54 0.95
N LEU A 271 -4.88 6.47 0.09
CA LEU A 271 -5.55 6.15 -1.18
C LEU A 271 -4.64 5.35 -2.13
N TYR A 272 -3.34 5.71 -2.18
CA TYR A 272 -2.32 4.91 -2.86
C TYR A 272 -2.24 3.49 -2.26
N GLN A 273 -2.14 3.36 -0.94
CA GLN A 273 -2.01 2.06 -0.27
C GLN A 273 -3.25 1.18 -0.45
N LEU A 274 -4.45 1.78 -0.50
CA LEU A 274 -5.70 1.10 -0.84
C LEU A 274 -5.65 0.59 -2.29
N ALA A 275 -5.35 1.46 -3.25
CA ALA A 275 -5.35 1.14 -4.68
C ALA A 275 -4.32 0.06 -5.09
N VAL A 276 -3.21 -0.09 -4.36
CA VAL A 276 -2.25 -1.19 -4.57
C VAL A 276 -2.62 -2.50 -3.86
N GLN A 277 -3.59 -2.48 -2.94
CA GLN A 277 -4.06 -3.67 -2.20
C GLN A 277 -5.42 -4.20 -2.70
N THR A 278 -6.23 -3.36 -3.35
CA THR A 278 -7.52 -3.77 -3.91
C THR A 278 -7.38 -4.39 -5.30
N MET A 279 -8.11 -5.49 -5.56
CA MET A 279 -8.21 -6.07 -6.90
C MET A 279 -8.88 -5.08 -7.88
N PRO A 280 -8.28 -4.78 -9.05
CA PRO A 280 -8.90 -3.95 -10.08
C PRO A 280 -10.23 -4.52 -10.59
N LYS A 281 -11.18 -3.64 -10.93
CA LYS A 281 -12.53 -4.03 -11.39
C LYS A 281 -12.50 -4.95 -12.62
N SER A 282 -11.53 -4.76 -13.51
CA SER A 282 -11.32 -5.60 -14.70
C SER A 282 -10.88 -7.03 -14.34
N LEU A 283 -9.98 -7.20 -13.37
CA LEU A 283 -9.57 -8.53 -12.88
C LEU A 283 -10.70 -9.22 -12.09
N HIS A 284 -11.46 -8.46 -11.29
CA HIS A 284 -12.62 -8.99 -10.59
C HIS A 284 -13.71 -9.46 -11.57
N CYS A 285 -14.01 -8.66 -12.61
CA CYS A 285 -14.88 -9.06 -13.71
C CYS A 285 -14.39 -10.36 -14.37
N LEU A 286 -13.08 -10.46 -14.68
CA LEU A 286 -12.49 -11.63 -15.30
C LEU A 286 -12.68 -12.90 -14.45
N SER A 287 -12.31 -12.85 -13.16
CA SER A 287 -12.46 -14.00 -12.26
C SER A 287 -13.93 -14.41 -12.10
N MET A 288 -14.83 -13.45 -11.85
CA MET A 288 -16.28 -13.71 -11.75
C MET A 288 -16.86 -14.34 -13.02
N ARG A 289 -16.48 -13.85 -14.21
CA ARG A 289 -17.02 -14.36 -15.47
C ARG A 289 -16.47 -15.73 -15.86
N LEU A 290 -15.20 -16.02 -15.57
CA LEU A 290 -14.63 -17.35 -15.76
C LEU A 290 -15.27 -18.37 -14.81
N THR A 291 -15.51 -18.00 -13.54
CA THR A 291 -16.25 -18.87 -12.60
C THR A 291 -17.69 -19.12 -13.06
N VAL A 292 -18.42 -18.10 -13.51
CA VAL A 292 -19.78 -18.27 -14.07
C VAL A 292 -19.78 -19.19 -15.29
N GLU A 293 -18.83 -19.03 -16.22
CA GLU A 293 -18.78 -19.89 -17.41
C GLU A 293 -18.37 -21.33 -17.08
N TYR A 294 -17.49 -21.56 -16.09
CA TYR A 294 -17.13 -22.92 -15.63
C TYR A 294 -18.35 -23.71 -15.16
N PHE A 295 -19.28 -23.07 -14.45
CA PHE A 295 -20.52 -23.71 -14.00
C PHE A 295 -21.62 -23.72 -15.07
N ARG A 296 -21.58 -22.82 -16.05
CA ARG A 296 -22.49 -22.81 -17.21
C ARG A 296 -22.19 -23.95 -18.19
N SER A 297 -20.91 -24.16 -18.46
CA SER A 297 -20.39 -25.07 -19.49
C SER A 297 -19.22 -25.89 -18.92
N PRO A 298 -19.45 -26.84 -18.00
CA PRO A 298 -18.37 -27.61 -17.38
C PRO A 298 -17.53 -28.33 -18.44
N PRO A 299 -16.19 -28.11 -18.49
CA PRO A 299 -15.35 -28.75 -19.49
C PRO A 299 -15.30 -30.26 -19.27
N ASN A 300 -15.33 -31.03 -20.37
CA ASN A 300 -15.16 -32.49 -20.32
C ASN A 300 -13.85 -32.84 -19.60
N ASP A 301 -13.91 -33.83 -18.71
CA ASP A 301 -12.81 -34.19 -17.82
C ASP A 301 -11.61 -34.82 -18.58
N MET A 302 -10.74 -33.97 -19.12
CA MET A 302 -9.44 -34.33 -19.73
C MET A 302 -8.40 -34.73 -18.67
N LYS A 303 -8.86 -35.34 -17.56
CA LYS A 303 -8.13 -35.47 -16.29
C LYS A 303 -6.95 -36.45 -16.34
N LEU A 304 -7.05 -37.57 -17.05
CA LEU A 304 -6.05 -38.65 -16.92
C LEU A 304 -4.66 -38.26 -17.43
N SER A 305 -4.55 -37.83 -18.69
CA SER A 305 -3.25 -37.51 -19.31
C SER A 305 -2.55 -36.31 -18.67
N MET A 306 -3.32 -35.35 -18.11
CA MET A 306 -2.77 -34.25 -17.32
C MET A 306 -2.32 -34.71 -15.93
N ALA A 307 -3.04 -35.65 -15.29
CA ALA A 307 -2.68 -36.17 -13.99
C ALA A 307 -1.36 -36.97 -14.03
N GLU A 308 -1.20 -37.86 -15.00
CA GLU A 308 0.01 -38.67 -15.19
C GLU A 308 1.26 -37.78 -15.30
N LYS A 309 1.28 -36.85 -16.27
CA LYS A 309 2.36 -35.86 -16.41
C LYS A 309 2.58 -35.00 -15.17
N SER A 310 1.52 -34.60 -14.45
CA SER A 310 1.67 -33.79 -13.23
C SER A 310 2.43 -34.49 -12.09
N THR A 311 2.66 -35.80 -12.19
CA THR A 311 3.35 -36.60 -11.16
C THR A 311 4.64 -37.25 -11.62
N ASP A 312 5.05 -37.08 -12.88
CA ASP A 312 6.26 -37.70 -13.45
C ASP A 312 7.54 -36.93 -13.02
N PRO A 313 8.36 -37.49 -12.10
CA PRO A 313 9.51 -36.79 -11.53
C PRO A 313 10.67 -36.57 -12.52
N MET A 314 10.54 -37.01 -13.78
CA MET A 314 11.47 -36.68 -14.87
C MET A 314 11.18 -35.31 -15.50
N LEU A 315 10.04 -34.68 -15.21
CA LEU A 315 9.67 -33.39 -15.78
C LEU A 315 10.20 -32.20 -14.97
N HIS A 316 10.27 -31.04 -15.63
CA HIS A 316 10.61 -29.76 -15.03
C HIS A 316 9.38 -29.15 -14.33
N HIS A 317 9.27 -29.35 -13.02
CA HIS A 317 8.14 -28.93 -12.20
C HIS A 317 8.26 -27.50 -11.67
N TYR A 318 7.44 -26.60 -12.22
CA TYR A 318 7.31 -25.21 -11.77
C TYR A 318 6.10 -25.07 -10.84
N VAL A 319 6.26 -24.31 -9.74
CA VAL A 319 5.21 -24.10 -8.75
C VAL A 319 4.95 -22.60 -8.58
N ILE A 320 3.67 -22.21 -8.64
CA ILE A 320 3.20 -20.82 -8.55
C ILE A 320 2.07 -20.76 -7.52
N PHE A 321 2.18 -19.90 -6.52
CA PHE A 321 1.10 -19.60 -5.57
C PHE A 321 0.44 -18.27 -5.96
N SER A 322 -0.86 -18.27 -6.29
CA SER A 322 -1.55 -17.06 -6.76
C SER A 322 -3.07 -17.13 -6.60
N ASN A 323 -3.71 -15.97 -6.45
CA ASN A 323 -5.16 -15.79 -6.65
C ASN A 323 -5.50 -14.91 -7.87
N ASN A 324 -4.50 -14.56 -8.69
CA ASN A 324 -4.64 -13.70 -9.85
C ASN A 324 -4.43 -14.48 -11.16
N VAL A 325 -5.52 -14.72 -11.90
CA VAL A 325 -5.54 -15.48 -13.16
C VAL A 325 -4.45 -15.00 -14.14
N LEU A 326 -4.26 -13.68 -14.27
CA LEU A 326 -3.33 -13.11 -15.24
C LEU A 326 -1.88 -13.14 -14.79
N ALA A 327 -1.63 -13.04 -13.48
CA ALA A 327 -0.30 -13.15 -12.90
C ALA A 327 0.31 -14.51 -13.25
N SER A 328 -0.33 -15.60 -12.79
CA SER A 328 0.03 -16.98 -13.16
C SER A 328 0.07 -17.20 -14.68
N SER A 329 -0.88 -16.65 -15.43
CA SER A 329 -0.92 -16.79 -16.89
C SER A 329 0.30 -16.17 -17.58
N VAL A 330 0.81 -15.03 -17.10
CA VAL A 330 2.00 -14.39 -17.65
C VAL A 330 3.28 -15.12 -17.20
N VAL A 331 3.38 -15.60 -15.95
CA VAL A 331 4.51 -16.44 -15.52
C VAL A 331 4.63 -17.69 -16.39
N ILE A 332 3.54 -18.42 -16.59
CA ILE A 332 3.53 -19.65 -17.41
C ILE A 332 3.81 -19.31 -18.88
N ASN A 333 3.10 -18.36 -19.49
CA ASN A 333 3.30 -18.01 -20.89
C ASN A 333 4.73 -17.51 -21.15
N SER A 334 5.28 -16.66 -20.28
CA SER A 334 6.64 -16.16 -20.41
C SER A 334 7.71 -17.26 -20.25
N THR A 335 7.51 -18.20 -19.32
CA THR A 335 8.41 -19.36 -19.15
C THR A 335 8.36 -20.28 -20.38
N VAL A 336 7.16 -20.63 -20.82
CA VAL A 336 6.92 -21.55 -21.95
C VAL A 336 7.40 -20.95 -23.26
N MET A 337 7.22 -19.64 -23.49
CA MET A 337 7.63 -19.00 -24.74
C MET A 337 9.14 -19.02 -24.94
N HIS A 338 9.93 -18.80 -23.88
CA HIS A 338 11.40 -18.84 -23.93
C HIS A 338 12.01 -20.24 -23.72
N SER A 339 11.21 -21.23 -23.30
CA SER A 339 11.62 -22.64 -23.23
C SER A 339 11.97 -23.21 -24.60
N LYS A 340 13.06 -23.99 -24.65
CA LYS A 340 13.45 -24.83 -25.80
C LYS A 340 12.51 -26.02 -26.00
N GLU A 341 12.06 -26.63 -24.90
CA GLU A 341 11.30 -27.88 -24.89
C GLU A 341 10.11 -27.77 -23.91
N SER A 342 8.98 -27.27 -24.42
CA SER A 342 7.76 -27.12 -23.62
C SER A 342 7.18 -28.44 -23.12
N VAL A 343 7.31 -29.51 -23.90
CA VAL A 343 6.78 -30.85 -23.57
C VAL A 343 7.29 -31.41 -22.24
N ASN A 344 8.48 -30.96 -21.81
CA ASN A 344 9.17 -31.36 -20.59
C ASN A 344 8.79 -30.51 -19.37
N GLN A 345 7.85 -29.57 -19.48
CA GLN A 345 7.47 -28.65 -18.40
C GLN A 345 6.09 -28.99 -17.81
N ALA A 346 6.02 -29.02 -16.48
CA ALA A 346 4.79 -29.17 -15.71
C ALA A 346 4.64 -27.98 -14.74
N PHE A 347 3.51 -27.28 -14.80
CA PHE A 347 3.21 -26.12 -13.96
C PHE A 347 2.10 -26.45 -12.96
N HIS A 348 2.33 -26.16 -11.69
CA HIS A 348 1.36 -26.33 -10.61
C HIS A 348 0.95 -24.94 -10.09
N VAL A 349 -0.26 -24.52 -10.42
CA VAL A 349 -0.86 -23.28 -9.91
C VAL A 349 -1.66 -23.61 -8.67
N LEU A 350 -1.13 -23.24 -7.50
CA LEU A 350 -1.84 -23.36 -6.23
C LEU A 350 -2.62 -22.08 -5.95
N THR A 351 -3.91 -22.23 -5.71
CA THR A 351 -4.85 -21.14 -5.53
C THR A 351 -5.89 -21.48 -4.47
N ASP A 352 -6.70 -20.50 -4.10
CA ASP A 352 -7.76 -20.63 -3.10
C ASP A 352 -9.05 -21.18 -3.71
N GLU A 353 -9.96 -21.68 -2.86
CA GLU A 353 -11.29 -22.14 -3.28
C GLU A 353 -12.09 -21.10 -4.10
N GLN A 354 -11.88 -19.79 -3.85
CA GLN A 354 -12.63 -18.72 -4.50
C GLN A 354 -12.21 -18.52 -5.96
N ASN A 355 -10.91 -18.66 -6.26
CA ASN A 355 -10.33 -18.44 -7.59
C ASN A 355 -10.06 -19.74 -8.35
N TYR A 356 -10.14 -20.91 -7.69
CA TYR A 356 -9.94 -22.23 -8.29
C TYR A 356 -10.70 -22.45 -9.59
N PHE A 357 -12.01 -22.15 -9.63
CA PHE A 357 -12.84 -22.41 -10.81
C PHE A 357 -12.50 -21.45 -11.98
N ALA A 358 -12.24 -20.17 -11.69
CA ALA A 358 -11.78 -19.20 -12.68
C ALA A 358 -10.44 -19.59 -13.31
N MET A 359 -9.44 -19.90 -12.48
CA MET A 359 -8.12 -20.36 -12.94
C MET A 359 -8.23 -21.68 -13.71
N LYS A 360 -8.99 -22.65 -13.19
CA LYS A 360 -9.16 -23.95 -13.85
C LYS A 360 -9.79 -23.81 -15.24
N LEU A 361 -10.81 -22.97 -15.41
CA LEU A 361 -11.32 -22.69 -16.75
C LEU A 361 -10.25 -22.03 -17.62
N TRP A 362 -9.56 -21.01 -17.10
CA TRP A 362 -8.54 -20.27 -17.83
C TRP A 362 -7.41 -21.17 -18.36
N PHE A 363 -6.89 -22.08 -17.54
CA PHE A 363 -5.80 -22.99 -17.91
C PHE A 363 -6.25 -24.22 -18.72
N LEU A 364 -7.56 -24.54 -18.73
CA LEU A 364 -8.12 -25.54 -19.66
C LEU A 364 -8.43 -24.98 -21.05
N ARG A 365 -8.76 -23.67 -21.16
CA ARG A 365 -9.11 -23.04 -22.45
C ARG A 365 -7.94 -22.39 -23.20
N ASN A 366 -6.85 -22.05 -22.50
CA ASN A 366 -5.65 -21.46 -23.11
C ASN A 366 -4.56 -22.54 -23.24
N THR A 367 -3.91 -22.63 -24.40
CA THR A 367 -2.81 -23.55 -24.66
C THR A 367 -1.45 -22.92 -24.40
N TYR A 368 -0.52 -23.67 -23.79
CA TYR A 368 0.82 -23.20 -23.43
C TYR A 368 1.88 -24.09 -24.13
N LYS A 369 1.96 -23.98 -25.46
CA LYS A 369 2.66 -24.94 -26.33
C LYS A 369 2.26 -26.39 -25.94
N GLU A 370 3.22 -27.21 -25.51
CA GLU A 370 3.03 -28.61 -25.09
C GLU A 370 3.16 -28.81 -23.56
N ALA A 371 3.32 -27.71 -22.81
CA ALA A 371 3.52 -27.77 -21.36
C ALA A 371 2.23 -28.17 -20.64
N THR A 372 2.36 -28.93 -19.56
CA THR A 372 1.22 -29.35 -18.74
C THR A 372 0.95 -28.29 -17.68
N VAL A 373 -0.31 -27.87 -17.51
CA VAL A 373 -0.71 -26.94 -16.45
C VAL A 373 -1.78 -27.58 -15.59
N GLN A 374 -1.52 -27.67 -14.28
CA GLN A 374 -2.42 -28.20 -13.27
C GLN A 374 -2.81 -27.08 -12.31
N VAL A 375 -4.10 -26.95 -12.02
CA VAL A 375 -4.62 -26.03 -10.99
C VAL A 375 -5.02 -26.83 -9.76
N LEU A 376 -4.55 -26.42 -8.58
CA LEU A 376 -4.79 -27.05 -7.29
C LEU A 376 -5.47 -26.05 -6.33
N ASN A 377 -6.59 -26.44 -5.75
CA ASN A 377 -7.23 -25.72 -4.63
C ASN A 377 -6.53 -26.16 -3.34
N ILE A 378 -5.91 -25.23 -2.61
CA ILE A 378 -5.09 -25.55 -1.42
C ILE A 378 -5.95 -25.96 -0.20
N GLU A 379 -7.12 -25.36 0.00
CA GLU A 379 -8.08 -25.75 1.04
C GLU A 379 -8.57 -27.20 0.87
N SER A 380 -8.61 -27.71 -0.37
CA SER A 380 -9.07 -29.06 -0.72
C SER A 380 -8.01 -30.17 -0.53
N LEU A 381 -6.76 -29.81 -0.26
CA LEU A 381 -5.66 -30.78 -0.17
C LEU A 381 -5.71 -31.57 1.15
N LYS A 382 -5.90 -32.88 1.04
CA LYS A 382 -5.83 -33.81 2.17
C LYS A 382 -4.36 -34.12 2.49
N LEU A 383 -3.77 -33.34 3.39
CA LEU A 383 -2.42 -33.58 3.90
C LEU A 383 -2.47 -34.43 5.17
N ASP A 384 -1.89 -35.63 5.12
CA ASP A 384 -1.95 -36.61 6.21
C ASP A 384 -1.00 -36.28 7.37
N ASN A 385 -1.34 -35.28 8.21
CA ASN A 385 -0.85 -35.28 9.60
C ASN A 385 -1.69 -34.49 10.64
N HIS A 386 -2.33 -35.25 11.53
CA HIS A 386 -2.70 -35.01 12.94
C HIS A 386 -3.31 -33.69 13.48
N SER A 387 -3.45 -32.58 12.75
CA SER A 387 -4.11 -31.35 13.25
C SER A 387 -5.41 -30.99 12.50
N LYS A 388 -6.52 -31.66 12.87
CA LYS A 388 -7.90 -31.39 12.37
C LYS A 388 -8.45 -29.96 12.63
N ALA A 389 -7.64 -29.06 13.17
CA ALA A 389 -8.03 -27.71 13.61
C ALA A 389 -7.37 -26.57 12.82
N THR A 390 -6.42 -26.86 11.92
CA THR A 390 -5.78 -25.84 11.07
C THR A 390 -6.33 -25.94 9.66
N LEU A 391 -7.25 -25.03 9.31
CA LEU A 391 -7.72 -24.89 7.92
C LEU A 391 -6.54 -24.44 7.03
N LEU A 392 -6.31 -25.17 5.93
CA LEU A 392 -5.24 -24.89 4.98
C LEU A 392 -5.64 -23.74 4.05
N HIS A 393 -5.44 -22.50 4.48
CA HIS A 393 -5.72 -21.34 3.65
C HIS A 393 -4.55 -20.96 2.73
N LEU A 394 -4.85 -20.44 1.54
CA LEU A 394 -3.84 -19.81 0.69
C LEU A 394 -3.22 -18.59 1.39
N SER A 395 -1.89 -18.53 1.38
CA SER A 395 -1.10 -17.36 1.70
C SER A 395 -0.12 -17.11 0.55
N LEU A 396 -0.15 -15.91 -0.02
CA LEU A 396 0.77 -15.47 -1.08
C LEU A 396 2.10 -14.99 -0.48
N PRO A 397 3.19 -14.89 -1.27
CA PRO A 397 4.47 -14.35 -0.81
C PRO A 397 4.29 -13.03 -0.05
N GLU A 398 5.01 -12.88 1.06
CA GLU A 398 4.88 -11.69 1.90
C GLU A 398 5.94 -10.66 1.56
N GLU A 399 5.51 -9.47 1.15
CA GLU A 399 6.41 -8.35 0.88
C GLU A 399 6.68 -7.50 2.14
N PHE A 400 7.97 -7.22 2.34
CA PHE A 400 8.54 -6.50 3.48
C PHE A 400 9.28 -5.25 3.03
N ARG A 401 8.88 -4.08 3.54
CA ARG A 401 9.44 -2.77 3.18
C ARG A 401 10.62 -2.43 4.09
N VAL A 402 11.83 -2.77 3.66
CA VAL A 402 13.06 -2.61 4.45
C VAL A 402 13.70 -1.26 4.14
N SER A 403 13.77 -0.37 5.13
CA SER A 403 14.46 0.93 5.01
C SER A 403 15.78 0.91 5.78
N PHE A 404 16.90 1.05 5.09
CA PHE A 404 18.25 0.96 5.67
C PHE A 404 19.22 1.98 5.06
N HIS A 405 20.32 2.26 5.77
CA HIS A 405 21.47 2.96 5.19
C HIS A 405 22.34 1.93 4.47
N SER A 406 22.76 2.22 3.23
CA SER A 406 23.66 1.35 2.48
C SER A 406 25.00 1.16 3.21
N VAL A 407 25.47 -0.09 3.28
CA VAL A 407 26.64 -0.50 4.08
C VAL A 407 27.94 0.13 3.58
N ASP A 408 28.08 0.28 2.26
CA ASP A 408 29.29 0.76 1.58
C ASP A 408 29.30 2.29 1.37
N SER A 409 28.42 3.02 2.06
CA SER A 409 28.14 4.43 1.81
C SER A 409 28.37 5.29 3.06
N PRO A 410 28.86 6.54 2.94
CA PRO A 410 29.18 7.37 4.09
C PRO A 410 27.94 7.70 4.94
N LEU A 411 28.14 8.11 6.19
CA LEU A 411 27.07 8.42 7.17
C LEU A 411 26.03 9.49 6.75
N MET A 412 26.22 10.14 5.59
CA MET A 412 25.30 11.11 4.99
C MET A 412 24.48 10.53 3.80
N ALA A 413 24.72 9.27 3.45
CA ALA A 413 24.06 8.60 2.34
C ALA A 413 22.54 8.46 2.54
N PRO A 414 21.75 8.41 1.45
CA PRO A 414 20.31 8.18 1.56
C PRO A 414 19.97 6.92 2.37
N ILE A 415 18.92 7.01 3.17
CA ILE A 415 18.15 5.82 3.53
C ILE A 415 17.49 5.35 2.24
N ARG A 416 17.65 4.06 1.91
CA ARG A 416 17.03 3.42 0.75
C ARG A 416 15.97 2.44 1.23
N THR A 417 14.79 2.47 0.59
CA THR A 417 13.64 1.64 0.94
C THR A 417 13.38 0.58 -0.13
N GLU A 418 13.64 -0.68 0.23
CA GLU A 418 13.58 -1.84 -0.65
C GLU A 418 12.42 -2.79 -0.28
N TYR A 419 11.97 -3.58 -1.23
CA TYR A 419 10.87 -4.54 -1.05
C TYR A 419 11.38 -5.99 -1.15
N MET A 420 11.51 -6.65 -0.01
CA MET A 420 11.93 -8.04 0.10
C MET A 420 10.70 -8.96 0.10
N SER A 421 10.51 -9.76 -0.96
CA SER A 421 9.51 -10.83 -1.01
C SER A 421 10.07 -12.11 -0.38
N ILE A 422 9.25 -12.86 0.36
CA ILE A 422 9.62 -14.14 0.97
C ILE A 422 8.50 -15.19 0.85
N PHE A 423 8.88 -16.45 1.03
CA PHE A 423 7.97 -17.56 1.21
C PHE A 423 6.97 -17.36 2.36
N SER A 424 5.71 -17.58 2.03
CA SER A 424 4.55 -17.61 2.94
C SER A 424 4.37 -18.98 3.62
N HIS A 425 3.42 -19.07 4.55
CA HIS A 425 3.04 -20.31 5.21
C HIS A 425 2.69 -21.45 4.22
N SER A 426 2.07 -21.13 3.08
CA SER A 426 1.70 -22.12 2.04
C SER A 426 2.90 -22.72 1.31
N HIS A 427 4.01 -21.97 1.18
CA HIS A 427 5.26 -22.48 0.61
C HIS A 427 5.88 -23.56 1.52
N TYR A 428 5.72 -23.45 2.84
CA TYR A 428 6.18 -24.49 3.77
C TYR A 428 5.38 -25.79 3.68
N LEU A 429 4.32 -25.86 2.88
CA LEU A 429 3.59 -27.10 2.60
C LEU A 429 4.14 -27.85 1.37
N LEU A 430 5.02 -27.24 0.54
CA LEU A 430 5.61 -27.84 -0.66
C LEU A 430 6.02 -29.32 -0.52
N PRO A 431 6.82 -29.76 0.47
CA PRO A 431 7.24 -31.17 0.59
C PRO A 431 6.09 -32.13 0.94
N LYS A 432 4.99 -31.63 1.53
CA LYS A 432 3.80 -32.40 1.92
C LYS A 432 2.78 -32.50 0.78
N ILE A 433 2.77 -31.50 -0.10
CA ILE A 433 1.97 -31.46 -1.33
C ILE A 433 2.65 -32.32 -2.42
N PHE A 434 3.94 -32.12 -2.65
CA PHE A 434 4.71 -32.75 -3.71
C PHE A 434 5.59 -33.90 -3.17
N GLN A 435 4.95 -34.90 -2.56
CA GLN A 435 5.62 -36.02 -1.90
C GLN A 435 6.50 -36.85 -2.84
N ASN A 436 6.04 -37.05 -4.08
CA ASN A 436 6.73 -37.83 -5.12
C ASN A 436 7.85 -37.07 -5.84
N LEU A 437 7.97 -35.75 -5.65
CA LEU A 437 8.95 -34.92 -6.34
C LEU A 437 10.16 -34.64 -5.43
N ASN A 438 11.36 -34.65 -6.00
CA ASN A 438 12.62 -34.39 -5.29
C ASN A 438 13.14 -32.97 -5.50
N LYS A 439 12.82 -32.30 -6.61
CA LYS A 439 13.21 -30.92 -6.89
C LYS A 439 12.03 -30.18 -7.55
N VAL A 440 11.81 -28.91 -7.20
CA VAL A 440 10.85 -28.01 -7.87
C VAL A 440 11.46 -26.62 -8.07
N VAL A 441 10.97 -25.85 -9.04
CA VAL A 441 11.28 -24.41 -9.18
C VAL A 441 10.05 -23.61 -8.78
N VAL A 442 10.16 -22.77 -7.74
CA VAL A 442 9.11 -21.83 -7.36
C VAL A 442 9.32 -20.52 -8.10
N LEU A 443 8.22 -19.97 -8.63
CA LEU A 443 8.15 -18.64 -9.24
C LEU A 443 7.00 -17.86 -8.56
N ASP A 444 7.27 -16.66 -8.07
CA ASP A 444 6.22 -15.77 -7.53
C ASP A 444 5.34 -15.29 -8.70
N ASP A 445 4.08 -14.92 -8.45
CA ASP A 445 3.11 -14.64 -9.52
C ASP A 445 3.37 -13.30 -10.25
N ASP A 446 4.24 -12.46 -9.69
CA ASP A 446 4.66 -11.16 -10.20
C ASP A 446 5.99 -11.19 -10.97
N VAL A 447 6.40 -12.35 -11.50
CA VAL A 447 7.60 -12.45 -12.35
C VAL A 447 7.30 -12.55 -13.85
N VAL A 448 8.31 -12.23 -14.67
CA VAL A 448 8.30 -12.37 -16.13
C VAL A 448 9.60 -13.04 -16.57
N VAL A 449 9.50 -14.19 -17.22
CA VAL A 449 10.66 -14.93 -17.75
C VAL A 449 11.02 -14.46 -19.16
N GLN A 450 12.32 -14.33 -19.44
CA GLN A 450 12.87 -13.85 -20.70
C GLN A 450 13.90 -14.81 -21.34
N GLN A 451 14.33 -15.85 -20.61
CA GLN A 451 15.32 -16.82 -21.06
C GLN A 451 14.93 -18.23 -20.61
N ASP A 452 15.52 -19.25 -21.22
CA ASP A 452 15.26 -20.65 -20.90
C ASP A 452 15.79 -21.04 -19.51
N LEU A 453 14.90 -21.49 -18.62
CA LEU A 453 15.21 -21.87 -17.24
C LEU A 453 15.77 -23.29 -17.11
N SER A 454 15.90 -24.06 -18.20
CA SER A 454 16.28 -25.48 -18.15
C SER A 454 17.58 -25.77 -17.36
N ALA A 455 18.55 -24.86 -17.40
CA ALA A 455 19.85 -25.04 -16.74
C ALA A 455 19.77 -25.07 -15.19
N LEU A 456 18.68 -24.57 -14.59
CA LEU A 456 18.46 -24.60 -13.15
C LEU A 456 18.27 -26.03 -12.60
N TRP A 457 17.82 -26.98 -13.43
CA TRP A 457 17.61 -28.36 -13.03
C TRP A 457 18.93 -29.10 -12.80
N SER A 458 19.91 -28.82 -13.65
CA SER A 458 21.31 -29.25 -13.52
C SER A 458 22.13 -28.52 -12.45
N LEU A 459 21.53 -27.56 -11.72
CA LEU A 459 22.25 -26.83 -10.66
C LEU A 459 22.62 -27.76 -9.50
N ASP A 460 23.93 -27.90 -9.25
CA ASP A 460 24.45 -28.42 -7.99
C ASP A 460 24.37 -27.33 -6.93
N MET A 461 23.56 -27.59 -5.90
CA MET A 461 23.32 -26.66 -4.80
C MET A 461 24.23 -26.95 -3.60
N GLY A 462 25.21 -27.86 -3.69
CA GLY A 462 26.18 -28.13 -2.61
C GLY A 462 25.53 -28.62 -1.31
N GLY A 463 24.45 -29.40 -1.41
CA GLY A 463 23.66 -29.88 -0.26
C GLY A 463 22.78 -28.84 0.44
N LYS A 464 22.65 -27.63 -0.13
CA LYS A 464 21.67 -26.61 0.27
C LYS A 464 20.26 -26.99 -0.18
N VAL A 465 19.24 -26.40 0.45
CA VAL A 465 17.82 -26.73 0.20
C VAL A 465 17.16 -25.78 -0.79
N ASN A 466 17.54 -24.51 -0.77
CA ASN A 466 16.94 -23.46 -1.59
C ASN A 466 18.04 -22.66 -2.28
N ALA A 467 18.15 -22.76 -3.61
CA ALA A 467 18.92 -21.80 -4.38
C ALA A 467 18.05 -20.58 -4.66
N ALA A 468 18.48 -19.42 -4.18
CA ALA A 468 17.78 -18.15 -4.24
C ALA A 468 18.76 -17.02 -4.55
N VAL A 469 18.27 -15.85 -4.99
CA VAL A 469 19.10 -14.64 -4.99
C VAL A 469 19.31 -14.15 -3.55
N GLN A 470 20.58 -13.88 -3.22
CA GLN A 470 20.97 -13.28 -1.95
C GLN A 470 20.90 -11.76 -2.04
N PHE A 471 20.04 -11.17 -1.21
CA PHE A 471 19.87 -9.73 -1.10
C PHE A 471 20.94 -9.13 -0.16
N CYS A 472 22.21 -9.21 -0.56
CA CYS A 472 23.37 -8.88 0.26
C CYS A 472 23.53 -7.40 0.66
N SER A 473 22.72 -6.51 0.09
CA SER A 473 22.50 -5.14 0.56
C SER A 473 21.93 -5.10 1.98
N LEU A 474 21.22 -6.17 2.39
CA LEU A 474 20.66 -6.38 3.71
C LEU A 474 21.33 -7.58 4.40
N ARG A 475 21.96 -7.33 5.54
CA ARG A 475 22.60 -8.33 6.39
C ARG A 475 21.68 -8.72 7.55
N LEU A 476 21.79 -9.96 8.02
CA LEU A 476 20.92 -10.44 9.11
C LEU A 476 21.12 -9.67 10.43
N ASP A 477 22.30 -9.08 10.67
CA ASP A 477 22.53 -8.23 11.84
C ASP A 477 21.74 -6.91 11.82
N GLN A 478 21.52 -6.32 10.63
CA GLN A 478 20.65 -5.16 10.46
C GLN A 478 19.18 -5.50 10.80
N LEU A 479 18.80 -6.78 10.63
CA LEU A 479 17.50 -7.32 11.05
C LEU A 479 17.49 -7.81 12.52
N LYS A 480 18.56 -7.66 13.30
CA LYS A 480 18.66 -8.20 14.68
C LYS A 480 17.48 -7.85 15.58
N LYS A 481 16.93 -6.64 15.49
CA LYS A 481 15.77 -6.22 16.30
C LYS A 481 14.58 -7.17 16.14
N TYR A 482 14.44 -7.76 14.95
CA TYR A 482 13.38 -8.68 14.60
C TYR A 482 13.85 -10.11 14.86
N LEU A 483 14.97 -10.55 14.24
CA LEU A 483 15.53 -11.91 14.40
C LEU A 483 15.89 -12.31 15.83
N GLY A 484 16.04 -11.34 16.73
CA GLY A 484 16.39 -11.53 18.13
C GLY A 484 17.89 -11.74 18.34
N GLU A 485 18.25 -12.22 19.53
CA GLU A 485 19.64 -12.52 19.91
C GLU A 485 20.05 -13.97 19.59
N ASN A 486 19.29 -14.64 18.71
CA ASN A 486 19.56 -15.99 18.24
C ASN A 486 20.97 -16.09 17.62
N SER A 487 21.55 -17.30 17.64
CA SER A 487 22.92 -17.57 17.20
C SER A 487 23.09 -17.68 15.68
N TYR A 488 22.54 -16.72 14.92
CA TYR A 488 22.73 -16.66 13.47
C TYR A 488 24.04 -15.97 13.08
N ASN A 489 24.58 -16.32 11.93
CA ASN A 489 25.69 -15.60 11.31
C ASN A 489 25.22 -14.20 10.87
N LYS A 490 25.63 -13.20 11.64
CA LYS A 490 25.41 -11.77 11.41
C LYS A 490 25.75 -11.30 9.99
N ASN A 491 26.80 -11.88 9.39
CA ASN A 491 27.29 -11.47 8.08
C ASN A 491 26.54 -12.13 6.91
N SER A 492 25.63 -13.07 7.19
CA SER A 492 24.75 -13.67 6.17
C SER A 492 23.92 -12.59 5.48
N CYS A 493 23.73 -12.74 4.18
CA CYS A 493 22.78 -11.94 3.41
C CYS A 493 21.34 -12.42 3.71
N ALA A 494 20.37 -11.53 3.58
CA ALA A 494 18.98 -11.95 3.37
C ALA A 494 18.84 -12.70 2.03
N TRP A 495 17.75 -13.43 1.87
CA TRP A 495 17.36 -14.08 0.61
C TRP A 495 15.94 -13.66 0.22
N MET A 496 15.59 -13.77 -1.05
CA MET A 496 14.26 -13.41 -1.58
C MET A 496 13.59 -14.58 -2.31
N SER A 497 12.26 -14.53 -2.37
CA SER A 497 11.48 -15.30 -3.35
C SER A 497 11.48 -14.63 -4.73
N GLY A 498 10.64 -15.09 -5.66
CA GLY A 498 10.61 -14.69 -7.07
C GLY A 498 11.23 -15.74 -7.99
N LEU A 499 12.38 -16.28 -7.60
CA LEU A 499 12.99 -17.48 -8.19
C LEU A 499 13.67 -18.32 -7.11
N ASN A 500 13.19 -19.55 -6.92
CA ASN A 500 13.79 -20.49 -5.98
C ASN A 500 13.87 -21.90 -6.57
N VAL A 501 15.07 -22.48 -6.64
CA VAL A 501 15.23 -23.92 -6.93
C VAL A 501 15.25 -24.66 -5.60
N ILE A 502 14.27 -25.54 -5.38
CA ILE A 502 14.03 -26.19 -4.10
C ILE A 502 14.31 -27.68 -4.20
N ASP A 503 15.20 -28.19 -3.33
CA ASP A 503 15.37 -29.63 -3.08
C ASP A 503 14.35 -30.08 -2.02
N LEU A 504 13.27 -30.71 -2.47
CA LEU A 504 12.21 -31.24 -1.61
C LEU A 504 12.65 -32.49 -0.84
N ALA A 505 13.60 -33.28 -1.35
CA ALA A 505 14.14 -34.41 -0.61
C ALA A 505 14.93 -33.91 0.60
N ARG A 506 15.84 -32.95 0.39
CA ARG A 506 16.64 -32.31 1.45
C ARG A 506 15.81 -31.49 2.42
N TRP A 507 14.71 -30.88 1.97
CA TRP A 507 13.73 -30.24 2.83
C TRP A 507 13.07 -31.24 3.79
N ARG A 508 12.69 -32.43 3.28
CA ARG A 508 12.12 -33.53 4.08
C ARG A 508 13.14 -34.08 5.08
N ASP A 509 14.38 -34.37 4.64
CA ASP A 509 15.47 -34.82 5.52
C ASP A 509 15.64 -33.91 6.76
N LEU A 510 15.62 -32.60 6.52
CA LEU A 510 15.90 -31.57 7.54
C LEU A 510 14.64 -31.09 8.27
N ASN A 511 13.45 -31.58 7.92
CA ASN A 511 12.16 -31.22 8.53
C ASN A 511 11.97 -29.69 8.65
N LEU A 512 12.23 -28.96 7.56
CA LEU A 512 12.18 -27.49 7.60
C LEU A 512 10.75 -26.94 7.76
N THR A 513 9.73 -27.70 7.35
CA THR A 513 8.32 -27.33 7.57
C THR A 513 7.99 -27.31 9.06
N GLU A 514 8.40 -28.33 9.80
CA GLU A 514 8.23 -28.47 11.24
C GLU A 514 9.06 -27.42 11.99
N THR A 515 10.26 -27.13 11.50
CA THR A 515 11.14 -26.05 12.01
C THR A 515 10.49 -24.68 11.86
N PHE A 516 9.94 -24.37 10.68
CA PHE A 516 9.19 -23.13 10.43
C PHE A 516 7.93 -23.04 11.31
N GLN A 517 7.15 -24.12 11.40
CA GLN A 517 5.93 -24.17 12.22
C GLN A 517 6.24 -23.95 13.71
N ARG A 518 7.30 -24.58 14.25
CA ARG A 518 7.77 -24.34 15.62
C ARG A 518 8.16 -22.88 15.84
N LEU A 519 9.00 -22.32 14.96
CA LEU A 519 9.45 -20.92 15.06
C LEU A 519 8.24 -19.96 15.05
N ALA A 520 7.30 -20.13 14.12
CA ALA A 520 6.10 -19.30 14.04
C ALA A 520 5.25 -19.38 15.33
N GLN A 521 5.05 -20.58 15.89
CA GLN A 521 4.31 -20.79 17.12
C GLN A 521 5.00 -20.15 18.34
N GLU A 522 6.31 -20.37 18.51
CA GLU A 522 7.10 -19.80 19.62
C GLU A 522 7.00 -18.27 19.68
N MET A 523 6.97 -17.61 18.52
CA MET A 523 6.97 -16.14 18.42
C MET A 523 5.57 -15.53 18.47
N THR A 524 4.54 -16.26 18.04
CA THR A 524 3.12 -15.85 18.18
C THR A 524 2.74 -15.64 19.66
N THR A 525 3.41 -16.34 20.60
CA THR A 525 3.20 -16.14 22.05
C THR A 525 3.81 -14.86 22.63
N ARG A 526 4.49 -14.03 21.82
CA ARG A 526 5.26 -12.85 22.27
C ARG A 526 4.67 -11.50 21.86
N GLU A 527 3.44 -11.48 21.34
CA GLU A 527 2.80 -10.28 20.76
C GLU A 527 3.59 -9.66 19.58
N GLU A 528 4.51 -10.41 18.95
CA GLU A 528 5.16 -10.03 17.70
C GLU A 528 4.13 -10.03 16.55
N SER A 529 4.16 -9.03 15.66
CA SER A 529 3.19 -8.93 14.56
C SER A 529 3.34 -10.09 13.57
N VAL A 530 2.24 -10.60 13.02
CA VAL A 530 2.19 -11.79 12.14
C VAL A 530 3.25 -11.73 11.03
N GLU A 531 3.40 -10.57 10.38
CA GLU A 531 4.38 -10.41 9.30
C GLU A 531 5.84 -10.49 9.82
N ALA A 532 6.13 -10.00 11.03
CA ALA A 532 7.46 -10.11 11.64
C ALA A 532 7.78 -11.54 12.07
N VAL A 533 6.77 -12.27 12.57
CA VAL A 533 6.83 -13.71 12.87
C VAL A 533 7.14 -14.50 11.59
N ALA A 534 6.42 -14.23 10.50
CA ALA A 534 6.63 -14.88 9.20
C ALA A 534 8.04 -14.62 8.65
N LEU A 535 8.50 -13.36 8.61
CA LEU A 535 9.84 -13.02 8.14
C LEU A 535 10.93 -13.73 8.93
N ARG A 536 10.82 -13.72 10.26
CA ARG A 536 11.81 -14.33 11.14
C ARG A 536 11.83 -15.86 11.02
N ALA A 537 10.66 -16.49 10.98
CA ALA A 537 10.56 -17.93 10.78
C ALA A 537 11.15 -18.33 9.42
N SER A 538 10.87 -17.57 8.36
CA SER A 538 11.39 -17.85 7.01
C SER A 538 12.89 -17.64 6.86
N LEU A 539 13.44 -16.55 7.41
CA LEU A 539 14.89 -16.30 7.35
C LEU A 539 15.69 -17.33 8.16
N LEU A 540 15.20 -17.71 9.36
CA LEU A 540 15.90 -18.65 10.24
C LEU A 540 15.73 -20.12 9.79
N SER A 541 14.59 -20.52 9.21
CA SER A 541 14.40 -21.89 8.72
C SER A 541 15.32 -22.27 7.55
N PHE A 542 15.90 -21.27 6.86
CA PHE A 542 16.90 -21.48 5.81
C PHE A 542 18.31 -21.03 6.19
N GLU A 543 18.62 -20.78 7.47
CA GLU A 543 19.95 -20.29 7.83
C GLU A 543 21.03 -21.32 7.46
N GLY A 544 22.01 -20.90 6.67
CA GLY A 544 23.05 -21.78 6.14
C GLY A 544 22.58 -22.79 5.09
N LEU A 545 21.29 -22.79 4.72
CA LEU A 545 20.65 -23.69 3.76
C LEU A 545 20.28 -23.01 2.42
N ILE A 546 20.65 -21.75 2.25
CA ILE A 546 20.58 -21.03 0.96
C ILE A 546 21.83 -21.30 0.11
N TYR A 547 21.63 -21.59 -1.17
CA TYR A 547 22.64 -21.46 -2.23
C TYR A 547 22.43 -20.12 -2.96
N ALA A 548 23.52 -19.42 -3.28
CA ALA A 548 23.43 -18.13 -3.97
C ALA A 548 23.29 -18.33 -5.50
N ILE A 549 22.13 -17.99 -6.05
CA ILE A 549 21.96 -17.86 -7.50
C ILE A 549 22.63 -16.56 -7.97
N ASP A 550 23.28 -16.61 -9.13
CA ASP A 550 23.89 -15.45 -9.78
C ASP A 550 22.85 -14.36 -10.09
N GLY A 551 23.18 -13.09 -9.83
CA GLY A 551 22.28 -11.95 -10.01
C GLY A 551 21.79 -11.74 -11.45
N ALA A 552 22.44 -12.32 -12.46
CA ALA A 552 21.96 -12.32 -13.84
C ALA A 552 20.64 -13.11 -14.04
N TRP A 553 20.30 -14.02 -13.13
CA TRP A 553 19.08 -14.82 -13.25
C TRP A 553 17.79 -14.05 -12.98
N ILE A 554 17.80 -13.06 -12.08
CA ILE A 554 16.57 -12.35 -11.68
C ILE A 554 16.87 -10.90 -11.29
N LEU A 555 16.26 -9.97 -12.04
CA LEU A 555 16.31 -8.53 -11.76
C LEU A 555 15.08 -8.12 -10.97
N SER A 556 15.30 -7.84 -9.69
CA SER A 556 14.29 -7.31 -8.76
C SER A 556 14.16 -5.79 -8.87
N GLY A 557 12.98 -5.29 -8.48
CA GLY A 557 12.69 -3.88 -8.23
C GLY A 557 11.58 -3.27 -9.10
N LEU A 558 11.06 -4.00 -10.10
CA LEU A 558 10.15 -3.44 -11.10
C LEU A 558 8.76 -3.06 -10.53
N GLY A 559 8.47 -3.43 -9.28
CA GLY A 559 7.30 -3.00 -8.50
C GLY A 559 7.54 -1.80 -7.58
N HIS A 560 8.74 -1.21 -7.54
CA HIS A 560 8.99 0.01 -6.75
C HIS A 560 10.01 1.03 -7.30
N ASP A 561 11.01 0.61 -8.08
CA ASP A 561 12.11 1.48 -8.53
C ASP A 561 11.96 1.95 -9.99
N TYR A 562 11.75 3.26 -10.19
CA TYR A 562 11.65 3.89 -11.52
C TYR A 562 13.02 4.04 -12.21
N GLY A 563 14.12 3.91 -11.47
CA GLY A 563 15.50 4.11 -11.93
C GLY A 563 16.14 2.93 -12.65
N ILE A 564 15.53 1.74 -12.63
CA ILE A 564 16.12 0.51 -13.21
C ILE A 564 16.49 0.71 -14.69
N ASP A 565 17.73 0.36 -15.02
CA ASP A 565 18.30 0.48 -16.35
C ASP A 565 17.71 -0.53 -17.35
N ILE A 566 17.61 -0.10 -18.61
CA ILE A 566 17.05 -0.88 -19.72
C ILE A 566 18.04 -1.96 -20.20
N GLU A 567 19.35 -1.73 -20.13
CA GLU A 567 20.35 -2.74 -20.50
C GLU A 567 20.34 -3.89 -19.47
N ALA A 568 20.25 -3.58 -18.17
CA ALA A 568 20.00 -4.56 -17.11
C ALA A 568 18.72 -5.38 -17.35
N ILE A 569 17.60 -4.72 -17.65
CA ILE A 569 16.32 -5.39 -17.97
C ILE A 569 16.44 -6.30 -19.20
N SER A 570 17.23 -5.92 -20.20
CA SER A 570 17.42 -6.75 -21.41
C SER A 570 18.27 -8.01 -21.18
N LYS A 571 19.15 -8.00 -20.17
CA LYS A 571 20.09 -9.10 -19.86
C LYS A 571 19.55 -10.12 -18.85
N ALA A 572 18.63 -9.72 -17.99
CA ALA A 572 18.13 -10.58 -16.91
C ALA A 572 17.23 -11.72 -17.44
N ALA A 573 17.48 -12.95 -16.95
CA ALA A 573 16.69 -14.12 -17.34
C ALA A 573 15.23 -14.06 -16.82
N ILE A 574 15.02 -13.42 -15.66
CA ILE A 574 13.71 -13.14 -15.05
C ILE A 574 13.65 -11.66 -14.61
N LEU A 575 12.49 -11.04 -14.77
CA LEU A 575 12.15 -9.73 -14.21
C LEU A 575 11.13 -9.91 -13.08
N HIS A 576 11.39 -9.31 -11.92
CA HIS A 576 10.57 -9.49 -10.71
C HIS A 576 9.98 -8.14 -10.29
N TYR A 577 8.65 -8.08 -10.19
CA TYR A 577 7.91 -6.87 -9.88
C TYR A 577 7.65 -6.71 -8.39
N ASN A 578 8.62 -7.10 -7.56
CA ASN A 578 8.56 -6.94 -6.10
C ASN A 578 8.39 -5.46 -5.74
N GLY A 579 7.48 -5.21 -4.80
CA GLY A 579 6.95 -3.90 -4.45
C GLY A 579 5.52 -3.67 -4.94
N ASN A 580 4.90 -2.64 -4.35
CA ASN A 580 3.47 -2.36 -4.47
C ASN A 580 2.95 -2.06 -5.90
N MET A 581 3.80 -1.61 -6.83
CA MET A 581 3.39 -1.16 -8.18
C MET A 581 3.39 -2.30 -9.21
N LYS A 582 2.63 -3.37 -8.89
CA LYS A 582 2.46 -4.56 -9.75
C LYS A 582 1.94 -4.20 -11.15
N PRO A 583 2.35 -4.92 -12.22
CA PRO A 583 2.12 -4.48 -13.60
C PRO A 583 0.65 -4.54 -14.07
N TRP A 584 -0.18 -5.36 -13.39
CA TRP A 584 -1.63 -5.45 -13.62
C TRP A 584 -2.45 -4.36 -12.91
N LEU A 585 -1.83 -3.53 -12.07
CA LEU A 585 -2.50 -2.40 -11.40
C LEU A 585 -2.43 -1.15 -12.28
N GLU A 586 -3.40 -0.24 -12.12
CA GLU A 586 -3.34 1.09 -12.75
C GLU A 586 -2.04 1.82 -12.36
N LEU A 587 -1.72 1.82 -11.06
CA LEU A 587 -0.52 2.41 -10.45
C LEU A 587 0.80 1.67 -10.75
N GLY A 588 0.79 0.57 -11.51
CA GLY A 588 2.03 -0.11 -11.91
C GLY A 588 2.93 0.79 -12.77
N ILE A 589 4.25 0.67 -12.63
CA ILE A 589 5.22 1.58 -13.27
C ILE A 589 5.08 1.53 -14.81
N PRO A 590 4.68 2.63 -15.50
CA PRO A 590 4.37 2.60 -16.94
C PRO A 590 5.52 2.13 -17.82
N LYS A 591 6.76 2.53 -17.46
CA LYS A 591 8.02 2.14 -18.11
C LYS A 591 8.19 0.62 -18.23
N TYR A 592 7.68 -0.17 -17.29
CA TYR A 592 7.88 -1.62 -17.25
C TYR A 592 6.66 -2.45 -17.66
N LYS A 593 5.43 -1.90 -17.54
CA LYS A 593 4.17 -2.62 -17.82
C LYS A 593 4.11 -3.31 -19.18
N HIS A 594 4.86 -2.84 -20.18
CA HIS A 594 4.93 -3.47 -21.50
C HIS A 594 5.64 -4.85 -21.50
N TYR A 595 6.64 -5.07 -20.63
CA TYR A 595 7.31 -6.38 -20.51
C TYR A 595 6.38 -7.45 -19.95
N TRP A 596 5.36 -7.08 -19.18
CA TRP A 596 4.31 -7.98 -18.69
C TRP A 596 3.12 -8.06 -19.68
N LYS A 597 2.58 -6.92 -20.14
CA LYS A 597 1.46 -6.86 -21.09
C LYS A 597 1.74 -7.60 -22.43
N LYS A 598 3.01 -7.82 -22.83
CA LYS A 598 3.36 -8.57 -24.06
C LYS A 598 2.95 -10.05 -24.04
N PHE A 599 2.64 -10.62 -22.87
CA PHE A 599 2.20 -12.02 -22.73
C PHE A 599 0.69 -12.18 -22.53
N LEU A 600 -0.09 -11.09 -22.52
CA LEU A 600 -1.54 -11.16 -22.54
C LEU A 600 -2.05 -11.42 -23.96
N SER A 601 -3.05 -12.30 -24.10
CA SER A 601 -3.76 -12.47 -25.37
C SER A 601 -4.60 -11.22 -25.67
N ARG A 602 -4.33 -10.58 -26.81
CA ARG A 602 -5.07 -9.38 -27.25
C ARG A 602 -6.46 -9.70 -27.79
N GLU A 603 -6.62 -10.92 -28.32
CA GLU A 603 -7.82 -11.41 -29.00
C GLU A 603 -8.78 -12.14 -28.04
N ASP A 604 -8.43 -12.21 -26.75
CA ASP A 604 -9.25 -12.90 -25.76
C ASP A 604 -10.54 -12.13 -25.41
N GLN A 605 -11.67 -12.78 -25.63
CA GLN A 605 -13.00 -12.24 -25.40
C GLN A 605 -13.24 -11.81 -23.94
N PHE A 606 -12.76 -12.58 -22.94
CA PHE A 606 -12.94 -12.19 -21.54
C PHE A 606 -12.08 -10.96 -21.20
N LEU A 607 -10.87 -10.86 -21.76
CA LEU A 607 -9.99 -9.70 -21.54
C LEU A 607 -10.48 -8.42 -22.24
N SER A 608 -11.14 -8.53 -23.40
CA SER A 608 -11.79 -7.40 -24.04
C SER A 608 -13.05 -6.97 -23.29
N GLU A 609 -13.96 -7.91 -22.98
CA GLU A 609 -15.26 -7.60 -22.39
C GLU A 609 -15.18 -7.20 -20.91
N CYS A 610 -14.13 -7.60 -20.19
CA CYS A 610 -13.82 -7.08 -18.84
C CYS A 610 -12.88 -5.87 -18.84
N ASN A 611 -12.57 -5.29 -20.01
CA ASN A 611 -11.74 -4.09 -20.15
C ASN A 611 -10.37 -4.22 -19.43
N VAL A 612 -9.67 -5.33 -19.69
CA VAL A 612 -8.31 -5.62 -19.20
C VAL A 612 -7.25 -5.08 -20.17
N ASN A 613 -7.50 -5.20 -21.47
CA ASN A 613 -6.51 -4.88 -22.52
C ASN A 613 -6.41 -3.39 -22.87
N SER A 614 -7.30 -2.54 -22.32
CA SER A 614 -7.26 -1.07 -22.42
C SER A 614 -5.99 -0.44 -21.82
#